data_AF-A0A382B6J0-F1
#
_entry.id   AF-A0A382B6J0-F1
#
_cell.length_a   1.000
_cell.length_b   1.000
_cell.length_c   1.000
_cell.angle_alpha   90.00
_cell.angle_beta   90.00
_cell.angle_gamma   90.00
#
_symmetry.space_group_name_H-M   'P 1'
#
loop_
_entity.id
_entity.type
_entity.pdbx_description
1 polymer ?
#
loop_
_entity_poly.entity_id
_entity_poly.type
_entity_poly.pdbx_seq_one_letter_code
_entity_poly.pdbx_strand_id
1 'polypeptide(L)'
;MSVIAADFEQLLSWTLISDVEIDLVNENIGDKTTFILPAVEGIIHGSILGPDNTIGVRIPTHPFGPDLVAKIGYPITSSSVNRHGDKPLNNPAMIIQEFGEEIDLIIDDGILPSSKGSTMYMVHNNRLKKIR
;
A
#
# COMPACT_ATOMS: atom_id res chain seq x y z
N MET A 1 -0.30 -1.21 8.30
CA MET A 1 -0.06 -2.03 7.10
C MET A 1 -0.83 -1.41 5.95
N SER A 2 -0.48 -1.68 4.69
CA SER A 2 -1.24 -1.22 3.52
C SER A 2 -1.49 -2.37 2.56
N VAL A 3 -2.42 -2.21 1.63
CA VAL A 3 -2.74 -3.16 0.57
C VAL A 3 -2.43 -2.52 -0.78
N ILE A 4 -1.78 -3.28 -1.66
CA ILE A 4 -1.56 -2.87 -3.05
C ILE A 4 -2.83 -3.16 -3.85
N ALA A 5 -3.37 -2.13 -4.49
CA ALA A 5 -4.38 -2.26 -5.54
C ALA A 5 -3.70 -2.28 -6.92
N ALA A 6 -4.25 -3.07 -7.84
CA ALA A 6 -3.84 -3.12 -9.24
C ALA A 6 -4.13 -1.79 -9.96
N ASP A 7 -5.26 -1.18 -9.65
CA ASP A 7 -5.71 0.04 -10.28
C ASP A 7 -6.69 0.79 -9.37
N PHE A 8 -7.19 1.91 -9.88
CA PHE A 8 -8.12 2.76 -9.17
C PHE A 8 -9.51 2.11 -9.03
N GLU A 9 -9.96 1.33 -10.01
CA GLU A 9 -11.23 0.62 -9.94
C GLU A 9 -11.24 -0.38 -8.78
N GLN A 10 -10.15 -1.13 -8.63
CA GLN A 10 -9.98 -2.07 -7.52
C GLN A 10 -9.94 -1.35 -6.17
N LEU A 11 -9.28 -0.19 -6.07
CA LEU A 11 -9.33 0.64 -4.86
C LEU A 11 -10.77 1.05 -4.51
N LEU A 12 -11.56 1.50 -5.49
CA LEU A 12 -12.95 1.89 -5.28
C LEU A 12 -13.82 0.70 -4.86
N SER A 13 -13.55 -0.50 -5.39
CA SER A 13 -14.28 -1.71 -4.99
C SER A 13 -14.12 -2.07 -3.50
N TRP A 14 -13.10 -1.51 -2.83
CA TRP A 14 -12.80 -1.78 -1.43
C TRP A 14 -13.21 -0.69 -0.47
N THR A 15 -13.52 0.49 -0.98
CA THR A 15 -13.61 1.72 -0.18
C THR A 15 -14.96 2.39 -0.32
N LEU A 16 -15.38 3.07 0.74
CA LEU A 16 -16.63 3.81 0.82
C LEU A 16 -16.30 5.30 0.89
N ILE A 17 -16.17 5.93 -0.28
CA ILE A 17 -15.82 7.35 -0.42
C ILE A 17 -16.79 8.05 -1.39
N SER A 18 -17.03 9.34 -1.16
CA SER A 18 -17.90 10.16 -2.01
C SER A 18 -17.21 10.58 -3.32
N ASP A 19 -17.98 11.03 -4.32
CA ASP A 19 -17.42 11.49 -5.62
C ASP A 19 -16.33 12.56 -5.45
N VAL A 20 -16.52 13.50 -4.51
CA VAL A 20 -15.52 14.54 -4.20
C VAL A 20 -14.22 13.92 -3.67
N GLU A 21 -14.33 12.87 -2.87
CA GLU A 21 -13.17 12.17 -2.30
C GLU A 21 -12.50 11.27 -3.34
N ILE A 22 -13.26 10.72 -4.29
CA ILE A 22 -12.72 9.99 -5.46
C ILE A 22 -11.80 10.90 -6.26
N ASP A 23 -12.27 12.10 -6.61
CA ASP A 23 -11.46 13.08 -7.35
C ASP A 23 -10.19 13.45 -6.58
N LEU A 24 -10.32 13.74 -5.28
CA LEU A 24 -9.18 14.05 -4.40
C LEU A 24 -8.15 12.91 -4.34
N VAL A 25 -8.60 11.66 -4.19
CA VAL A 25 -7.68 10.52 -4.13
C VAL A 25 -6.98 10.38 -5.48
N ASN A 26 -7.72 10.43 -6.59
CA ASN A 26 -7.18 10.26 -7.94
C ASN A 26 -6.12 11.31 -8.29
N GLU A 27 -6.39 12.59 -8.00
CA GLU A 27 -5.45 13.69 -8.24
C GLU A 27 -4.16 13.60 -7.40
N ASN A 28 -4.22 12.87 -6.28
CA ASN A 28 -3.11 12.74 -5.33
C ASN A 28 -2.41 11.38 -5.38
N ILE A 29 -2.73 10.50 -6.33
CA ILE A 29 -1.96 9.28 -6.56
C ILE A 29 -0.54 9.67 -7.02
N GLY A 30 0.47 9.11 -6.38
CA GLY A 30 1.86 9.33 -6.73
C GLY A 30 2.71 8.11 -6.39
N ASP A 31 4.00 8.16 -6.76
CA ASP A 31 4.92 7.02 -6.66
C ASP A 31 4.96 6.37 -5.26
N LYS A 32 4.89 7.22 -4.22
CA LYS A 32 4.98 6.80 -2.82
C LYS A 32 3.81 7.33 -2.00
N THR A 33 2.58 7.07 -2.43
CA THR A 33 1.38 7.46 -1.67
C THR A 33 0.67 6.26 -1.08
N THR A 34 0.00 6.49 0.06
CA THR A 34 -0.90 5.54 0.71
C THR A 34 -2.08 6.33 1.23
N PHE A 35 -3.28 5.86 0.95
CA PHE A 35 -4.52 6.47 1.40
C PHE A 35 -5.15 5.61 2.48
N ILE A 36 -5.53 6.22 3.60
CA ILE A 36 -6.36 5.61 4.63
C ILE A 36 -7.80 6.03 4.33
N LEU A 37 -8.59 5.06 3.90
CA LEU A 37 -9.95 5.26 3.39
C LEU A 37 -10.94 4.40 4.19
N PRO A 38 -12.19 4.85 4.39
CA PRO A 38 -13.24 3.99 4.91
C PRO A 38 -13.40 2.75 4.03
N ALA A 39 -13.48 1.57 4.64
CA ALA A 39 -13.69 0.32 3.94
C ALA A 39 -15.19 0.03 3.77
N VAL A 40 -15.55 -0.66 2.69
CA VAL A 40 -16.88 -1.27 2.61
C VAL A 40 -16.97 -2.39 3.64
N GLU A 41 -18.09 -2.47 4.38
CA GLU A 41 -18.28 -3.50 5.39
C GLU A 41 -18.41 -4.90 4.78
N GLY A 42 -17.83 -5.91 5.43
CA GLY A 42 -18.01 -7.31 5.08
C GLY A 42 -17.18 -7.83 3.91
N ILE A 43 -16.43 -6.98 3.21
CA ILE A 43 -15.57 -7.41 2.09
C ILE A 43 -14.10 -7.63 2.46
N ILE A 44 -13.60 -6.90 3.48
CA ILE A 44 -12.21 -6.96 3.93
C ILE A 44 -12.18 -7.65 5.29
N HIS A 45 -11.27 -8.62 5.43
CA HIS A 45 -11.10 -9.34 6.69
C HIS A 45 -10.57 -8.40 7.80
N GLY A 46 -11.07 -8.56 9.03
CA GLY A 46 -10.74 -7.69 10.16
C GLY A 46 -9.25 -7.61 10.53
N SER A 47 -8.44 -8.60 10.14
CA SER A 47 -6.98 -8.56 10.34
C SER A 47 -6.25 -7.54 9.46
N ILE A 48 -6.90 -7.04 8.40
CA ILE A 48 -6.35 -6.04 7.48
C ILE A 48 -6.85 -4.64 7.85
N LEU A 49 -8.06 -4.55 8.40
CA LEU A 49 -8.70 -3.30 8.76
C LEU A 49 -7.90 -2.55 9.84
N GLY A 50 -7.79 -1.25 9.65
CA GLY A 50 -7.34 -0.30 10.66
C GLY A 50 -8.49 0.15 11.58
N PRO A 51 -8.21 1.11 12.47
CA PRO A 51 -9.22 1.74 13.31
C PRO A 51 -10.40 2.27 12.48
N ASP A 52 -11.58 2.32 13.10
CA ASP A 52 -12.78 2.92 12.51
C ASP A 52 -13.18 2.34 11.15
N ASN A 53 -12.96 1.04 10.95
CA ASN A 53 -13.27 0.32 9.70
C ASN A 53 -12.58 0.97 8.48
N THR A 54 -11.30 1.33 8.62
CA THR A 54 -10.50 1.90 7.53
C THR A 54 -9.55 0.88 6.92
N ILE A 55 -9.11 1.15 5.68
CA ILE A 55 -8.07 0.39 5.00
C ILE A 55 -6.99 1.34 4.46
N GLY A 56 -5.72 0.96 4.62
CA GLY A 56 -4.61 1.61 3.95
C GLY A 56 -4.43 1.03 2.54
N VAL A 57 -4.68 1.80 1.49
CA VAL A 57 -4.54 1.36 0.08
C VAL A 57 -3.44 2.14 -0.62
N ARG A 58 -2.70 1.49 -1.50
CA ARG A 58 -1.69 2.13 -2.37
C ARG A 58 -1.77 1.60 -3.79
N ILE A 59 -1.50 2.48 -4.76
CA ILE A 59 -1.31 2.14 -6.17
C ILE A 59 0.11 2.64 -6.53
N PRO A 60 1.15 1.82 -6.34
CA PRO A 60 2.53 2.21 -6.67
C PRO A 60 2.69 2.51 -8.15
N THR A 61 3.50 3.51 -8.52
CA THR A 61 3.78 3.76 -9.95
C THR A 61 4.75 2.74 -10.55
N HIS A 62 5.53 2.04 -9.70
CA HIS A 62 6.33 0.92 -10.17
C HIS A 62 5.41 -0.26 -10.54
N PRO A 63 5.44 -0.75 -11.80
CA PRO A 63 4.40 -1.65 -12.32
C PRO A 63 4.39 -3.02 -11.67
N PHE A 64 5.53 -3.48 -11.14
CA PHE A 64 5.66 -4.82 -10.54
C PHE A 64 4.54 -5.18 -9.55
N GLY A 65 4.23 -4.30 -8.59
CA GLY A 65 3.20 -4.54 -7.57
C GLY A 65 1.79 -4.63 -8.18
N PRO A 66 1.32 -3.57 -8.85
CA PRO A 66 0.04 -3.56 -9.55
C PRO A 66 -0.14 -4.73 -10.54
N ASP A 67 0.85 -5.00 -11.38
CA ASP A 67 0.80 -6.08 -12.38
C ASP A 67 0.72 -7.45 -11.72
N LEU A 68 1.42 -7.65 -10.60
CA LEU A 68 1.36 -8.90 -9.85
C LEU A 68 -0.04 -9.09 -9.26
N VAL A 69 -0.61 -8.06 -8.61
CA VAL A 69 -1.97 -8.10 -8.06
C VAL A 69 -3.00 -8.38 -9.16
N ALA A 70 -2.87 -7.73 -10.32
CA ALA A 70 -3.75 -7.96 -11.47
C ALA A 70 -3.66 -9.41 -11.99
N LYS A 71 -2.45 -10.00 -12.05
CA LYS A 71 -2.23 -11.37 -12.52
C LYS A 71 -2.73 -12.43 -11.55
N ILE A 72 -2.53 -12.24 -10.24
CA ILE A 72 -2.94 -13.22 -9.24
C ILE A 72 -4.43 -13.10 -8.87
N GLY A 73 -5.04 -11.94 -9.10
CA GLY A 73 -6.46 -11.69 -8.82
C GLY A 73 -6.79 -11.44 -7.34
N TYR A 74 -5.77 -11.28 -6.48
CA TYR A 74 -5.93 -11.05 -5.04
C TYR A 74 -5.03 -9.88 -4.57
N PRO A 75 -5.48 -9.06 -3.61
CA PRO A 75 -4.67 -8.01 -3.00
C PRO A 75 -3.43 -8.55 -2.27
N ILE A 76 -2.35 -7.75 -2.26
CA ILE A 76 -1.13 -8.05 -1.49
C ILE A 76 -0.98 -7.01 -0.38
N THR A 77 -0.87 -7.47 0.87
CA THR A 77 -0.45 -6.61 1.97
C THR A 77 1.03 -6.23 1.82
N SER A 78 1.35 -4.95 1.98
CA SER A 78 2.68 -4.39 1.82
C SER A 78 3.09 -3.59 3.06
N SER A 79 4.33 -3.82 3.49
CA SER A 79 5.08 -3.05 4.48
C SER A 79 6.47 -2.70 3.94
N SER A 80 7.23 -1.91 4.69
CA SER A 80 8.68 -1.82 4.48
C SER A 80 9.35 -3.15 4.86
N VAL A 81 10.48 -3.44 4.22
CA VAL A 81 11.29 -4.63 4.49
C VAL A 81 12.30 -4.28 5.59
N ASN A 82 11.95 -4.58 6.84
CA ASN A 82 12.81 -4.36 8.00
C ASN A 82 12.38 -5.23 9.19
N ARG A 83 13.32 -5.49 10.09
CA ARG A 83 12.99 -5.92 11.46
C ARG A 83 12.34 -4.77 12.20
N HIS A 84 11.47 -5.08 13.16
CA HIS A 84 10.74 -4.06 13.90
C HIS A 84 11.72 -3.10 14.61
N GLY A 85 11.59 -1.79 14.35
CA GLY A 85 12.47 -0.76 14.91
C GLY A 85 13.64 -0.34 14.01
N ASP A 86 14.00 -1.17 13.02
CA ASP A 86 15.12 -0.91 12.13
C ASP A 86 14.74 -0.13 10.87
N LYS A 87 15.75 0.40 10.18
CA LYS A 87 15.57 1.09 8.90
C LYS A 87 15.18 0.10 7.80
N PRO A 88 14.29 0.49 6.87
CA PRO A 88 13.99 -0.30 5.68
C PRO A 88 15.24 -0.62 4.86
N LEU A 89 15.40 -1.89 4.50
CA LEU A 89 16.37 -2.35 3.52
C LEU A 89 15.81 -2.14 2.11
N ASN A 90 16.66 -1.66 1.21
CA ASN A 90 16.31 -1.36 -0.19
C ASN A 90 17.28 -2.03 -1.19
N ASN A 91 18.27 -2.77 -0.67
CA ASN A 91 19.23 -3.51 -1.47
C ASN A 91 18.89 -5.01 -1.38
N PRO A 92 18.57 -5.68 -2.50
CA PRO A 92 18.24 -7.11 -2.54
C PRO A 92 19.29 -8.01 -1.87
N ALA A 93 20.58 -7.74 -2.04
CA ALA A 93 21.64 -8.53 -1.41
C ALA A 93 21.59 -8.47 0.13
N MET A 94 21.29 -7.29 0.69
CA MET A 94 21.10 -7.12 2.13
C MET A 94 19.81 -7.78 2.62
N ILE A 95 18.75 -7.73 1.81
CA ILE A 95 17.47 -8.38 2.13
C ILE A 95 17.64 -9.91 2.17
N ILE A 96 18.34 -10.49 1.18
CA ILE A 96 18.66 -11.92 1.13
C ILE A 96 19.49 -12.32 2.35
N GLN A 97 20.51 -11.52 2.70
CA GLN A 97 21.35 -11.81 3.86
C GLN A 97 20.56 -11.79 5.18
N GLU A 98 19.60 -10.88 5.32
CA GLU A 98 18.84 -10.69 6.55
C GLU A 98 17.63 -11.62 6.69
N PHE A 99 16.93 -11.91 5.58
CA PHE A 99 15.63 -12.60 5.59
C PHE A 99 15.60 -13.88 4.75
N GLY A 100 16.66 -14.22 4.02
CA GLY A 100 16.63 -15.26 2.99
C GLY A 100 16.24 -16.66 3.48
N GLU A 101 16.46 -16.96 4.77
CA GLU A 101 16.05 -18.24 5.38
C GLU A 101 14.60 -18.23 5.91
N GLU A 102 13.94 -17.06 5.96
CA GLU A 102 12.62 -16.85 6.56
C GLU A 102 11.52 -16.57 5.53
N ILE A 103 11.86 -16.40 4.26
CA ILE A 103 10.91 -16.03 3.20
C ILE A 103 10.94 -17.04 2.05
N ASP A 104 9.75 -17.40 1.58
CA ASP A 104 9.58 -18.43 0.54
C ASP A 104 10.09 -17.97 -0.84
N LEU A 105 10.07 -16.66 -1.10
CA LEU A 105 10.38 -16.09 -2.41
C LEU A 105 10.91 -14.65 -2.29
N ILE A 106 11.96 -14.37 -3.06
CA ILE A 106 12.49 -13.03 -3.30
C ILE A 106 12.44 -12.75 -4.78
N ILE A 107 11.91 -11.58 -5.15
CA ILE A 107 11.92 -11.09 -6.52
C ILE A 107 12.82 -9.86 -6.54
N ASP A 108 13.96 -10.00 -7.21
CA ASP A 108 14.96 -8.95 -7.35
C ASP A 108 14.68 -8.12 -8.60
N ASP A 109 14.35 -6.85 -8.39
CA ASP A 109 14.14 -5.83 -9.43
C ASP A 109 15.08 -4.63 -9.24
N GLY A 110 16.28 -4.92 -8.72
CA GLY A 110 17.32 -3.94 -8.48
C GLY A 110 17.22 -3.18 -7.16
N ILE A 111 18.14 -2.23 -6.99
CA ILE A 111 18.29 -1.45 -5.77
C ILE A 111 17.35 -0.24 -5.80
N LEU A 112 16.54 -0.10 -4.76
CA LEU A 112 15.73 1.10 -4.56
C LEU A 112 16.52 2.20 -3.83
N PRO A 113 16.29 3.49 -4.16
CA PRO A 113 16.87 4.58 -3.39
C PRO A 113 16.32 4.57 -1.96
N SER A 114 17.13 5.06 -1.02
CA SER A 114 16.68 5.24 0.36
C SER A 114 15.37 6.05 0.42
N SER A 115 14.42 5.55 1.21
CA SER A 115 13.09 6.14 1.34
C SER A 115 12.72 6.30 2.81
N LYS A 116 12.00 7.38 3.12
CA LYS A 116 11.34 7.57 4.43
C LYS A 116 9.98 6.86 4.52
N GLY A 117 9.64 6.04 3.52
CA GLY A 117 8.32 5.42 3.37
C GLY A 117 7.38 6.27 2.52
N SER A 118 6.15 5.77 2.34
CA SER A 118 5.09 6.49 1.63
C SER A 118 4.59 7.68 2.43
N THR A 119 4.25 8.74 1.69
CA THR A 119 3.38 9.81 2.18
C THR A 119 2.01 9.21 2.44
N MET A 120 1.48 9.39 3.64
CA MET A 120 0.17 8.84 4.01
C MET A 120 -0.85 9.97 4.09
N TYR A 121 -1.95 9.81 3.36
CA TYR A 121 -3.10 10.69 3.43
C TYR A 121 -4.27 9.96 4.08
N MET A 122 -5.05 10.68 4.88
CA MET A 122 -6.33 10.23 5.38
C MET A 122 -7.41 11.14 4.82
N VAL A 123 -8.47 10.55 4.29
CA VAL A 123 -9.65 11.31 3.87
C VAL A 123 -10.50 11.62 5.10
N HIS A 124 -10.84 12.89 5.28
CA HIS A 124 -11.74 13.34 6.35
C HIS A 124 -12.49 14.60 5.93
N ASN A 125 -13.83 14.55 5.95
CA ASN A 125 -14.72 15.66 5.56
C ASN A 125 -14.36 16.25 4.18
N ASN A 126 -14.26 15.41 3.14
CA ASN A 126 -13.92 15.83 1.77
C ASN A 126 -12.59 16.58 1.67
N ARG A 127 -11.60 16.20 2.49
CA ARG A 127 -10.24 16.75 2.46
C ARG A 127 -9.21 15.66 2.70
N LEU A 128 -8.05 15.79 2.07
CA LEU A 128 -6.87 14.98 2.36
C LEU A 128 -6.07 15.59 3.51
N LYS A 129 -5.99 14.87 4.62
CA LYS A 129 -5.10 15.17 5.73
C LYS A 129 -3.83 14.34 5.59
N LYS A 130 -2.69 15.00 5.41
CA LYS A 130 -1.38 14.33 5.44
C LYS A 130 -1.06 13.89 6.87
N ILE A 131 -0.77 12.61 7.05
CA ILE A 131 -0.39 11.98 8.32
C ILE A 131 1.14 11.94 8.47
N ARG A 132 1.85 11.64 7.39
CA ARG A 132 3.32 11.72 7.28
C ARG A 132 3.74 11.95 5.83
#